data_AF-A0A7J5DD71-F1
#
_entry.id   AF-A0A7J5DD71-F1
#
_cell.length_a   1.000
_cell.length_b   1.000
_cell.length_c   1.000
_cell.angle_alpha   90.00
_cell.angle_beta   90.00
_cell.angle_gamma   90.00
#
_symmetry.space_group_name_H-M   'P 1'
#
loop_
_entity.id
_entity.type
_entity.pdbx_description
1 polymer ?
#
loop_
_entity_poly.entity_id
_entity_poly.type
_entity_poly.pdbx_seq_one_letter_code
_entity_poly.pdbx_strand_id
1 'polypeptide(L)' 'MPVGPQPASEPAWFKSSYSGGNTTECVEASFTPSGVLVRDSKHAGGPIVAVPTAVWQAFIRHLPEQGAAEPAK' A
#
# COMPACT_ATOMS: atom_id res chain seq x y z
N MET A 1 18.80 32.31 -2.02
CA MET A 1 18.18 31.23 -1.23
C MET A 1 18.47 29.92 -1.96
N PRO A 2 19.20 28.94 -1.40
CA PRO A 2 19.42 27.66 -2.06
C PRO A 2 18.16 26.80 -1.87
N VAL A 3 17.59 26.29 -2.96
CA VAL A 3 16.56 25.23 -2.88
C VAL A 3 17.29 23.92 -2.56
N GLY A 4 17.33 23.57 -1.27
CA GLY A 4 17.75 22.23 -0.86
C GLY A 4 16.79 21.18 -1.44
N PRO A 5 17.24 19.93 -1.68
CA PRO A 5 16.34 18.87 -2.13
C PRO A 5 15.16 18.81 -1.18
N GLN A 6 13.98 19.13 -1.72
CA GLN A 6 12.73 19.10 -0.96
C GLN A 6 12.56 17.65 -0.47
N PRO A 7 12.23 17.41 0.80
CA PRO A 7 11.97 16.05 1.25
C PRO A 7 10.87 15.50 0.34
N ALA A 8 11.20 14.43 -0.40
CA ALA A 8 10.22 13.70 -1.19
C ALA A 8 9.06 13.41 -0.24
N SER A 9 7.86 13.90 -0.57
CA SER A 9 6.70 13.88 0.31
C SER A 9 6.65 12.57 1.09
N GLU A 10 6.61 12.66 2.41
CA GLU A 10 6.51 11.47 3.25
C GLU A 10 5.38 10.58 2.73
N PRO A 11 5.61 9.26 2.57
CA PRO A 11 4.61 8.37 2.02
C PRO A 11 3.33 8.48 2.84
N ALA A 12 2.22 8.85 2.18
CA ALA A 12 0.91 8.93 2.80
C ALA A 12 0.42 7.50 3.08
N TRP A 13 0.59 7.05 4.34
CA TRP A 13 0.20 5.72 4.78
C TRP A 13 -1.29 5.66 5.11
N PHE A 14 -1.95 4.60 4.65
CA PHE A 14 -3.34 4.30 5.02
C PHE A 14 -3.45 2.85 5.49
N LYS A 15 -4.31 2.61 6.48
CA LYS A 15 -4.60 1.27 7.01
C LYS A 15 -5.64 0.57 6.16
N SER A 16 -5.50 -0.74 5.98
CA SER A 16 -6.55 -1.55 5.34
C SER A 16 -7.81 -1.56 6.21
N SER A 17 -8.99 -1.44 5.58
CA SER A 17 -10.30 -1.50 6.25
C SER A 17 -10.59 -2.84 6.95
N TYR A 18 -9.85 -3.89 6.60
CA TYR A 18 -9.91 -5.19 7.28
C TYR A 18 -9.13 -5.23 8.60
N SER A 19 -8.40 -4.16 8.95
CA SER A 19 -7.59 -4.07 10.18
C SER A 19 -8.38 -3.68 11.44
N GLY A 20 -9.72 -3.68 11.36
CA GLY A 20 -10.61 -3.08 12.38
C GLY A 20 -11.30 -4.05 13.34
N GLY A 21 -11.03 -5.35 13.26
CA GLY A 21 -11.60 -6.36 14.15
C GLY A 21 -10.53 -7.13 14.91
N ASN A 22 -10.93 -7.89 15.93
CA ASN A 22 -10.09 -8.66 16.86
C ASN A 22 -9.24 -9.80 16.22
N THR A 23 -8.87 -9.67 14.94
CA THR A 23 -8.18 -10.67 14.12
C THR A 23 -7.06 -10.01 13.29
N THR A 24 -5.91 -9.88 13.96
CA THR A 24 -4.55 -10.22 13.52
C THR A 24 -3.85 -9.48 12.35
N GLU A 25 -4.53 -8.99 11.32
CA GLU A 25 -3.84 -8.50 10.11
C GLU A 25 -3.82 -6.96 10.04
N CYS A 26 -2.78 -6.31 10.56
CA CYS A 26 -2.66 -4.86 10.55
C CYS A 26 -1.65 -4.42 9.50
N VAL A 27 -2.09 -4.19 8.26
CA VAL A 27 -1.22 -3.71 7.17
C VAL A 27 -1.49 -2.24 6.83
N GLU A 28 -0.41 -1.52 6.54
CA GLU A 28 -0.44 -0.17 5.99
C GLU A 28 0.15 -0.18 4.59
N ALA A 29 -0.47 0.58 3.69
CA ALA A 29 0.04 0.78 2.35
C ALA A 29 0.21 2.27 2.05
N SER A 30 1.11 2.59 1.11
CA SER A 30 1.29 3.94 0.59
C SER A 30 1.54 3.89 -0.90
N PHE A 31 0.85 4.75 -1.65
CA PHE A 31 1.07 4.93 -3.07
C PHE A 31 2.17 5.95 -3.30
N THR A 32 3.11 5.60 -4.17
CA THR A 32 4.21 6.46 -4.58
C THR A 32 4.27 6.51 -6.11
N PRO A 33 4.92 7.53 -6.71
CA PRO A 33 5.12 7.57 -8.16
C PRO A 33 5.81 6.31 -8.72
N SER A 34 6.64 5.64 -7.91
CA SER A 34 7.43 4.47 -8.32
C SER A 34 6.75 3.13 -8.03
N GLY A 35 5.63 3.12 -7.29
CA GLY A 35 4.93 1.89 -6.93
C GLY A 35 4.18 1.96 -5.60
N VAL A 36 3.96 0.80 -4.99
CA VAL A 36 3.24 0.65 -3.72
C VAL A 36 4.22 0.23 -2.64
N LEU A 37 4.19 0.90 -1.50
CA LEU A 37 4.89 0.48 -0.29
C LEU A 37 3.89 -0.20 0.64
N VAL A 38 4.28 -1.33 1.23
CA VAL A 38 3.46 -2.08 2.20
C VAL A 38 4.31 -2.34 3.43
N ARG A 39 3.72 -2.11 4.61
CA ARG A 39 4.36 -2.44 5.89
C ARG A 39 3.34 -2.99 6.89
N ASP A 40 3.87 -3.64 7.92
CA ASP A 40 3.10 -4.01 9.09
C ASP A 40 2.84 -2.77 9.96
N SER A 41 1.58 -2.52 10.30
CA SER A 41 1.14 -1.39 11.12
C SER A 41 1.56 -1.51 12.58
N LYS A 42 1.81 -2.75 13.08
CA LYS A 42 2.30 -2.96 14.45
C LYS A 42 3.80 -2.66 14.55
N HIS A 43 4.53 -2.76 13.45
CA HIS A 43 5.95 -2.47 13.33
C HIS A 43 6.20 -1.38 12.29
N ALA A 44 5.75 -0.15 12.57
CA ALA A 44 5.87 0.99 11.65
C ALA A 44 7.33 1.32 11.23
N GLY A 45 8.32 0.95 12.06
CA GLY A 45 9.75 1.05 11.75
C GLY A 45 10.39 -0.23 11.20
N GLY A 46 9.58 -1.25 10.93
CA GLY A 46 10.01 -2.53 10.39
C GLY A 46 10.25 -2.51 8.88
N PRO A 47 10.53 -3.67 8.27
CA PRO A 47 10.79 -3.79 6.85
C PRO A 47 9.60 -3.30 6.00
N ILE A 48 9.91 -2.57 4.93
CA ILE A 48 8.94 -2.11 3.94
C ILE A 48 9.07 -2.99 2.71
N VAL A 49 7.96 -3.57 2.27
CA VAL A 49 7.86 -4.25 0.98
C VAL A 49 7.52 -3.22 -0.08
N ALA A 50 8.45 -2.97 -1.01
CA ALA A 50 8.24 -2.08 -2.14
C ALA A 50 7.87 -2.89 -3.39
N VAL A 51 6.69 -2.63 -3.95
CA VAL A 51 6.22 -3.24 -5.19
C VAL A 51 6.28 -2.19 -6.30
N PRO A 52 7.17 -2.33 -7.30
CA PRO A 52 7.27 -1.39 -8.41
C PRO A 52 5.98 -1.35 -9.24
N THR A 53 5.65 -0.19 -9.81
CA THR A 53 4.43 0.00 -10.63
C THR A 53 4.30 -1.04 -11.74
N ALA A 54 5.39 -1.35 -12.45
CA ALA A 54 5.37 -2.32 -13.54
C ALA A 54 5.00 -3.74 -13.07
N VAL A 55 5.48 -4.13 -11.88
CA VAL A 55 5.19 -5.43 -11.26
C VAL A 55 3.74 -5.47 -10.79
N TRP A 56 3.26 -4.39 -10.16
CA TRP A 56 1.87 -4.28 -9.74
C TRP A 56 0.89 -4.37 -10.93
N GLN A 57 1.20 -3.69 -12.03
CA GLN A 57 0.41 -3.79 -13.27
C GLN A 57 0.46 -5.19 -13.87
N ALA A 58 1.62 -5.84 -13.87
CA ALA A 58 1.74 -7.22 -14.35
C ALA A 58 0.88 -8.16 -13.51
N PHE A 59 0.90 -8.02 -12.19
CA PHE A 59 0.06 -8.80 -11.28
C PHE A 59 -1.43 -8.64 -11.60
N ILE A 60 -1.93 -7.40 -11.70
CA ILE A 60 -3.35 -7.13 -12.01
C ILE A 60 -3.77 -7.76 -13.34
N ARG A 61 -2.93 -7.68 -14.39
CA ARG A 61 -3.24 -8.26 -15.70
C ARG A 61 -3.43 -9.78 -15.69
N HIS A 62 -2.91 -10.47 -14.68
CA HIS A 62 -3.05 -11.93 -14.53
C HIS A 62 -4.17 -12.31 -13.57
N LEU A 63 -4.86 -11.34 -12.95
CA LEU A 63 -6.04 -11.64 -12.16
C LEU A 63 -7.20 -11.98 -13.12
N PRO A 64 -7.97 -13.06 -12.84
CA PRO A 64 -9.21 -13.28 -13.55
C PRO A 64 -10.14 -12.09 -13.33
N GLU A 65 -10.96 -11.75 -14.32
CA GLU A 65 -12.00 -10.75 -14.14
C GLU A 65 -12.87 -11.15 -12.94
N GLN A 66 -12.78 -10.38 -11.86
CA GLN A 66 -13.62 -10.60 -10.70
C GLN A 66 -15.02 -10.14 -11.09
N GLY A 67 -15.94 -11.09 -11.27
CA GLY A 67 -17.37 -10.79 -11.25
C GLY A 67 -17.65 -9.96 -10.00
N ALA A 68 -18.28 -8.80 -10.19
CA ALA A 68 -18.51 -7.74 -9.21
C ALA A 68 -18.54 -8.24 -7.76
N ALA A 69 -17.61 -7.75 -6.94
CA ALA A 69 -17.69 -7.90 -5.50
C ALA A 69 -19.06 -7.39 -5.05
N GLU A 70 -19.95 -8.31 -4.67
CA GLU A 70 -21.25 -8.01 -4.13
C GLU A 70 -21.04 -7.18 -2.85
N PRO A 71 -21.70 -6.01 -2.71
CA PRO A 71 -21.54 -5.17 -1.54
C PRO A 71 -22.08 -5.92 -0.32
N ALA A 72 -21.17 -6.22 0.63
CA ALA A 72 -21.52 -6.84 1.90
C ALA A 72 -22.55 -5.98 2.65
N LYS A 73 -23.65 -6.62 3.05
CA LYS A 73 -24.78 -6.09 3.83
C LYS A 73 -24.42 -5.87 5.30
#